data_AF-A0AAN7LAJ0-F1
#
_entry.id   AF-A0AAN7LAJ0-F1
#
_cell.length_a   1.000
_cell.length_b   1.000
_cell.length_c   1.000
_cell.angle_alpha   90.00
_cell.angle_beta   90.00
_cell.angle_gamma   90.00
#
_symmetry.space_group_name_H-M   'P 1'
#
loop_
_entity.id
_entity.type
_entity.pdbx_description
1 polymer ?
#
loop_
_entity_poly.entity_id
_entity_poly.type
_entity_poly.pdbx_seq_one_letter_code
_entity_poly.pdbx_strand_id
1 'polypeptide(L)'
;MDLCLDAGKVPIFQCGSDLVQHSKSVLQKDIRSLEMLREMYNQWPFFRVTIDLVEMVFAKGDPGITALYDKLLVSPDLWQFGERMRSNYKETKELLLHVCGHRFT
;
A
#
# COMPACT_ATOMS: atom_id res chain seq x y z
N MET A 1 39.57 14.20 -21.40
CA MET A 1 40.07 13.63 -20.12
C MET A 1 38.83 13.43 -19.29
N ASP A 2 38.15 12.35 -19.66
CA ASP A 2 36.73 12.14 -19.47
C ASP A 2 36.46 11.40 -18.18
N LEU A 3 35.28 11.70 -17.65
CA LEU A 3 34.74 11.25 -16.38
C LEU A 3 34.65 9.72 -16.32
N CYS A 4 35.33 9.12 -15.34
CA CYS A 4 34.92 7.84 -14.78
C CYS A 4 35.50 7.72 -13.37
N LEU A 5 34.66 7.87 -12.34
CA LEU A 5 34.90 7.40 -10.96
C LEU A 5 33.56 7.19 -10.27
N ASP A 6 33.10 5.96 -10.43
CA ASP A 6 32.48 5.06 -9.44
C ASP A 6 31.53 5.57 -8.34
N ALA A 7 30.38 4.89 -8.34
CA ALA A 7 29.71 4.25 -7.21
C ALA A 7 29.10 5.11 -6.07
N GLY A 8 27.78 4.94 -5.90
CA GLY A 8 27.26 4.64 -4.56
C GLY A 8 26.57 5.76 -3.77
N LYS A 9 25.76 6.62 -4.39
CA LYS A 9 24.78 7.44 -3.65
C LYS A 9 23.35 6.99 -3.93
N VAL A 10 22.97 5.89 -3.29
CA VAL A 10 21.55 5.68 -2.92
C VAL A 10 21.25 6.75 -1.86
N PRO A 11 20.29 7.66 -2.06
CA PRO A 11 19.94 8.64 -1.04
C PRO A 11 19.34 7.89 0.15
N ILE A 12 20.13 7.79 1.21
CA ILE A 12 19.72 7.28 2.51
C ILE A 12 18.70 8.28 3.03
N PHE A 13 17.42 7.89 3.00
CA PHE A 13 16.28 8.70 3.42
C PHE A 13 16.45 9.12 4.89
N GLN A 14 16.70 10.40 5.09
CA GLN A 14 16.75 11.03 6.40
C GLN A 14 15.34 11.56 6.78
N CYS A 15 14.89 11.18 7.98
CA CYS A 15 13.86 11.79 8.82
C CYS A 15 12.38 11.46 8.57
N GLY A 16 11.87 10.55 9.41
CA GLY A 16 10.51 10.01 9.43
C GLY A 16 9.43 10.87 10.09
N SER A 17 9.48 12.21 10.00
CA SER A 17 8.36 13.07 10.42
C SER A 17 7.52 13.60 9.25
N ASP A 18 8.06 13.57 8.03
CA ASP A 18 7.43 14.20 6.85
C ASP A 18 6.64 13.21 5.97
N LEU A 19 6.84 11.90 6.20
CA LEU A 19 6.25 10.80 5.42
C LEU A 19 4.72 10.75 5.46
N VAL A 20 4.11 11.19 6.57
CA VAL A 20 2.64 11.10 6.73
C VAL A 20 1.91 12.26 6.05
N GLN A 21 2.53 13.45 5.96
CA GLN A 21 1.91 14.60 5.28
C GLN A 21 2.14 14.58 3.76
N HIS A 22 3.28 14.07 3.28
CA HIS A 22 3.52 13.95 1.84
C HIS A 22 2.69 12.85 1.16
N SER A 23 2.30 11.78 1.87
CA SER A 23 1.58 10.67 1.23
C SER A 23 0.19 11.06 0.71
N LYS A 24 -0.47 12.05 1.33
CA LYS A 24 -1.79 12.52 0.90
C LYS A 24 -1.77 13.33 -0.40
N SER A 25 -0.66 13.98 -0.77
CA SER A 25 -0.57 14.73 -2.03
C SER A 25 -0.08 13.86 -3.20
N VAL A 26 0.78 12.88 -2.94
CA VAL A 26 1.39 12.02 -3.98
C VAL A 26 0.41 11.01 -4.58
N LEU A 27 -0.65 10.67 -3.85
CA LEU A 27 -1.71 9.76 -4.29
C LEU A 27 -2.88 10.46 -5.02
N GLN A 28 -2.71 11.71 -5.47
CA GLN A 28 -3.66 12.32 -6.40
C GLN A 28 -3.57 11.65 -7.77
N LYS A 29 -4.16 10.45 -7.92
CA LYS A 29 -4.50 9.76 -9.18
C LYS A 29 -3.58 10.06 -10.37
N ASP A 30 -2.28 10.00 -10.18
CA ASP A 30 -1.31 10.30 -11.23
C ASP A 30 -0.79 8.95 -11.77
N ILE A 31 -0.99 8.69 -13.06
CA ILE A 31 -0.55 7.44 -13.72
C ILE A 31 0.96 7.24 -13.50
N ARG A 32 1.71 8.34 -13.43
CA ARG A 32 3.14 8.40 -13.14
C ARG A 32 3.50 7.85 -11.76
N SER A 33 2.65 8.04 -10.75
CA SER A 33 2.87 7.46 -9.41
C SER A 33 2.71 5.94 -9.42
N LEU A 34 1.81 5.39 -10.23
CA LEU A 34 1.65 3.93 -10.35
C LEU A 34 2.84 3.27 -11.06
N GLU A 35 3.38 3.91 -12.10
CA GLU A 35 4.59 3.45 -12.80
C GLU A 35 5.80 3.47 -11.86
N MET A 36 5.97 4.54 -11.07
CA MET A 36 7.02 4.62 -10.07
C MET A 36 6.91 3.52 -9.00
N LEU A 37 5.69 3.22 -8.52
CA LEU A 37 5.47 2.14 -7.54
C LEU A 37 5.79 0.76 -8.12
N ARG A 38 5.47 0.52 -9.39
CA ARG A 38 5.85 -0.72 -10.10
C ARG A 38 7.37 -0.82 -10.27
N GLU A 39 8.03 0.28 -10.57
CA GLU A 39 9.49 0.32 -10.68
C GLU A 39 10.16 0.01 -9.34
N MET A 40 9.64 0.61 -8.25
CA MET A 40 10.10 0.29 -6.90
C MET A 40 9.88 -1.19 -6.54
N TYR A 41 8.75 -1.79 -6.94
CA TYR A 41 8.50 -3.22 -6.73
C TYR A 41 9.49 -4.11 -7.50
N ASN A 42 9.88 -3.71 -8.71
CA ASN A 42 10.81 -4.48 -9.53
C ASN A 42 12.28 -4.29 -9.14
N GLN A 43 12.70 -3.07 -8.84
CA GLN A 43 14.09 -2.75 -8.57
C GLN A 43 14.48 -2.82 -7.10
N TRP A 44 13.54 -2.71 -6.16
CA TRP A 44 13.84 -2.64 -4.73
C TRP A 44 13.35 -3.87 -3.96
N PRO A 45 14.24 -4.82 -3.61
CA PRO A 45 13.88 -6.02 -2.87
C PRO A 45 13.16 -5.77 -1.53
N PHE A 46 13.50 -4.68 -0.83
CA PHE A 46 12.84 -4.29 0.41
C PHE A 46 11.37 -3.93 0.19
N PHE A 47 11.10 -3.13 -0.85
CA PHE A 47 9.74 -2.71 -1.17
C PHE A 47 8.91 -3.92 -1.63
N ARG A 48 9.49 -4.80 -2.46
CA ARG A 48 8.87 -6.07 -2.86
C ARG A 48 8.41 -6.91 -1.67
N VAL A 49 9.32 -7.24 -0.75
CA VAL A 49 8.99 -8.08 0.42
C VAL A 49 7.93 -7.42 1.30
N THR A 50 7.96 -6.09 1.43
CA THR A 50 6.94 -5.35 2.19
C THR A 50 5.58 -5.48 1.55
N ILE A 51 5.48 -5.29 0.24
CA ILE A 51 4.23 -5.43 -0.51
C ILE A 51 3.73 -6.87 -0.50
N ASP A 52 4.60 -7.87 -0.67
CA ASP A 52 4.24 -9.29 -0.63
C ASP A 52 3.69 -9.70 0.76
N LEU A 53 4.27 -9.18 1.85
CA LEU A 53 3.77 -9.42 3.20
C LEU A 53 2.38 -8.82 3.40
N VAL A 54 2.19 -7.58 2.94
CA VAL A 54 0.88 -6.92 3.00
C VAL A 54 -0.14 -7.72 2.18
N GLU A 55 0.20 -8.14 0.96
CA GLU A 55 -0.65 -8.98 0.11
C GLU A 55 -1.08 -10.28 0.81
N MET A 56 -0.14 -10.97 1.48
CA MET A 56 -0.45 -12.18 2.26
C MET A 56 -1.41 -11.90 3.43
N VAL A 57 -1.25 -10.77 4.12
CA VAL A 57 -2.16 -10.38 5.21
C VAL A 57 -3.57 -10.12 4.66
N PHE A 58 -3.67 -9.48 3.50
CA PHE A 58 -4.95 -9.29 2.81
C PHE A 58 -5.56 -10.61 2.31
N ALA A 59 -4.76 -11.62 1.98
CA ALA A 59 -5.25 -12.95 1.62
C ALA A 59 -5.85 -13.72 2.81
N LYS A 60 -5.44 -13.40 4.04
CA LYS A 60 -5.96 -14.01 5.28
C LYS A 60 -7.18 -13.27 5.84
N GLY A 61 -7.42 -12.03 5.41
CA GLY A 61 -8.53 -11.21 5.88
C GLY A 61 -9.80 -11.44 5.07
N ASP A 62 -10.94 -11.56 5.77
CA ASP A 62 -12.26 -11.60 5.15
C ASP A 62 -13.16 -10.47 5.70
N PRO A 63 -13.45 -9.42 4.90
CA PRO A 63 -14.32 -8.32 5.33
C PRO A 63 -15.77 -8.74 5.58
N GLY A 64 -16.22 -9.89 5.04
CA GLY A 64 -17.52 -10.48 5.32
C GLY A 64 -17.60 -11.00 6.76
N ILE A 65 -16.54 -11.65 7.24
CA ILE A 65 -16.43 -12.08 8.65
C ILE A 65 -16.44 -10.86 9.57
N THR A 66 -15.67 -9.81 9.24
CA THR A 66 -15.68 -8.55 10.02
C THR A 66 -17.06 -7.92 10.10
N ALA A 67 -17.83 -7.93 9.00
CA ALA A 67 -19.20 -7.42 8.99
C ALA A 67 -20.15 -8.22 9.91
N LEU A 68 -19.92 -9.52 10.08
CA LEU A 68 -20.68 -10.34 11.01
C LEU A 68 -20.35 -9.98 12.47
N TYR A 69 -19.07 -9.78 12.79
CA TYR A 69 -18.67 -9.34 14.13
C TYR A 69 -19.22 -7.95 14.50
N ASP A 70 -19.23 -7.01 13.55
CA ASP A 70 -19.83 -5.69 13.77
C ASP A 70 -21.31 -5.79 14.15
N LYS A 71 -22.07 -6.65 13.48
CA LYS A 71 -23.50 -6.84 13.77
C LYS A 71 -23.76 -7.47 15.14
N LEU A 72 -22.84 -8.31 15.62
CA LEU A 72 -23.03 -9.07 16.85
C LEU A 72 -22.47 -8.38 18.10
N LEU A 73 -21.39 -7.59 17.96
CA LEU A 73 -20.62 -7.08 19.10
C LEU A 73 -20.50 -5.55 19.15
N VAL A 74 -20.83 -4.85 18.06
CA VAL A 74 -20.58 -3.41 17.95
C VAL A 74 -21.89 -2.63 18.03
N SER A 75 -21.89 -1.53 18.78
CA SER A 75 -23.04 -0.62 18.88
C SER A 75 -23.44 -0.09 17.49
N PRO A 76 -24.74 0.03 17.18
CA PRO A 76 -25.23 0.52 15.88
C PRO A 76 -24.62 1.86 15.44
N ASP A 77 -24.30 2.74 16.40
CA ASP A 77 -23.70 4.06 16.15
C ASP A 77 -22.32 3.98 15.47
N LEU A 78 -21.61 2.86 15.62
CA LEU A 78 -20.28 2.63 15.06
C LEU A 78 -20.29 1.83 13.75
N TRP A 79 -21.45 1.38 13.27
CA TRP A 79 -21.53 0.55 12.05
C TRP A 79 -21.07 1.31 10.81
N GLN A 80 -21.39 2.60 10.70
CA GLN A 80 -20.91 3.45 9.60
C GLN A 80 -19.38 3.52 9.55
N PHE A 81 -18.73 3.52 10.72
CA PHE A 81 -17.28 3.48 10.80
C PHE A 81 -16.73 2.14 10.30
N GLY A 82 -17.33 1.03 10.74
CA GLY A 82 -16.97 -0.32 10.26
C GLY A 82 -17.15 -0.48 8.74
N GLU A 83 -18.22 0.08 8.17
CA GLU A 83 -18.44 0.10 6.72
C GLU A 83 -17.37 0.88 5.98
N ARG A 84 -17.00 2.06 6.48
CA ARG A 84 -15.93 2.87 5.89
C ARG A 84 -14.59 2.14 5.91
N MET A 85 -14.28 1.45 7.02
CA MET A 85 -13.06 0.62 7.13
C MET A 85 -13.07 -0.52 6.11
N ARG A 86 -14.20 -1.21 5.92
CA ARG A 86 -14.35 -2.25 4.89
C ARG A 86 -14.23 -1.68 3.46
N SER A 87 -14.75 -0.49 3.21
CA SER A 87 -14.60 0.18 1.92
C SER A 87 -13.12 0.48 1.62
N ASN A 88 -12.41 1.08 2.59
CA ASN A 88 -10.99 1.39 2.46
C ASN A 88 -10.15 0.11 2.28
N TYR A 89 -10.52 -0.98 2.96
CA TYR A 89 -9.87 -2.28 2.81
C TYR A 89 -9.97 -2.80 1.37
N LYS A 90 -11.16 -2.72 0.76
CA LYS A 90 -11.39 -3.15 -0.64
C LYS A 90 -10.59 -2.29 -1.62
N GLU A 91 -10.65 -0.97 -1.48
CA GLU A 91 -9.90 -0.04 -2.33
C GLU A 91 -8.39 -0.29 -2.24
N THR A 92 -7.86 -0.47 -1.03
CA THR A 92 -6.44 -0.76 -0.82
C THR A 92 -6.04 -2.09 -1.46
N LYS A 93 -6.87 -3.13 -1.34
CA LYS A 93 -6.62 -4.43 -1.98
C LYS A 93 -6.57 -4.32 -3.50
N GLU A 94 -7.48 -3.55 -4.11
CA GLU A 94 -7.50 -3.32 -5.55
C GLU A 94 -6.25 -2.56 -6.03
N LEU A 95 -5.82 -1.54 -5.28
CA LEU A 95 -4.61 -0.78 -5.59
C LEU A 95 -3.34 -1.65 -5.48
N LEU A 96 -3.25 -2.48 -4.44
CA LEU A 96 -2.14 -3.43 -4.28
C LEU A 96 -2.05 -4.37 -5.47
N LEU A 97 -3.18 -4.91 -5.94
CA LEU A 97 -3.20 -5.78 -7.12
C LEU A 97 -2.72 -5.07 -8.39
N HIS A 98 -3.08 -3.80 -8.56
CA HIS A 98 -2.59 -3.00 -9.69
C HIS A 98 -1.07 -2.77 -9.65
N VAL A 99 -0.49 -2.64 -8.45
CA VAL A 99 0.96 -2.45 -8.27
C VAL A 99 1.71 -3.76 -8.42
N CYS A 100 1.24 -4.88 -7.82
CA CYS A 100 1.90 -6.18 -7.92
C CYS A 100 1.81 -6.80 -9.33
N GLY A 101 0.81 -6.43 -10.13
CA GLY A 101 0.56 -7.06 -11.43
C GLY A 101 0.04 -8.50 -11.34
N HIS A 102 -0.22 -8.99 -10.13
CA HIS A 102 -0.80 -10.30 -9.88
C HIS A 102 -2.33 -10.24 -9.91
N ARG A 103 -2.95 -11.27 -10.49
CA ARG A 103 -4.37 -11.56 -10.30
C ARG A 103 -4.47 -12.65 -9.26
N PHE A 104 -5.19 -12.41 -8.16
CA PHE A 104 -5.67 -13.49 -7.31
C PHE A 104 -6.54 -14.41 -8.20
N THR A 105 -6.02 -15.57 -8.57
CA THR A 105 -6.81 -16.68 -9.11
C THR A 105 -7.34 -17.53 -7.98
#